data_AF-A0A973TS38-F1
#
_entry.id   AF-A0A973TS38-F1
#
_cell.length_a   1.000
_cell.length_b   1.000
_cell.length_c   1.000
_cell.angle_alpha   90.00
_cell.angle_beta   90.00
_cell.angle_gamma   90.00
#
_symmetry.space_group_name_H-M   'P 1'
#
loop_
_entity.id
_entity.type
_entity.pdbx_description
1 polymer ?
#
loop_
_entity_poly.entity_id
_entity_poly.type
_entity_poly.pdbx_seq_one_letter_code
_entity_poly.pdbx_strand_id
1 'polypeptide(L)'
;ARVERIADARERLADLLRTRHAAVAPRSRFGLVHGELGPDHVLVDADLDEPVLIDIEGVMSFDVEWEHAFLELRFGPHYRHFADPGLDPARLALYRLATYLSLVAGPLRLLDGDFPHRAGMVDIVEQNVARTLAQLPG
;
A
#
# COMPACT_ATOMS: atom_id res chain seq x y z
N ALA A 1 22.16 -9.34 -0.52
CA ALA A 1 20.90 -8.87 0.10
C ALA A 1 19.75 -9.76 -0.36
N ARG A 2 18.59 -9.81 0.31
CA ARG A 2 17.44 -10.66 -0.11
C ARG A 2 16.88 -10.31 -1.48
N VAL A 3 16.98 -9.04 -1.86
CA VAL A 3 16.62 -8.53 -3.20
C VAL A 3 17.75 -7.64 -3.67
N GLU A 4 18.59 -8.14 -4.58
CA GLU A 4 19.78 -7.43 -5.07
C GLU A 4 19.43 -6.09 -5.71
N ARG A 5 18.42 -6.07 -6.60
CA ARG A 5 17.97 -4.84 -7.28
C ARG A 5 17.57 -3.70 -6.32
N ILE A 6 16.98 -4.03 -5.16
CA ILE A 6 16.62 -3.04 -4.13
C ILE A 6 17.86 -2.60 -3.35
N ALA A 7 18.81 -3.52 -3.11
CA ALA A 7 20.07 -3.19 -2.46
C ALA A 7 20.92 -2.25 -3.31
N ASP A 8 21.00 -2.49 -4.62
CA ASP A 8 21.72 -1.63 -5.57
C ASP A 8 21.14 -0.21 -5.62
N ALA A 9 19.82 -0.08 -5.41
CA ALA A 9 19.12 1.20 -5.40
C ALA A 9 18.91 1.79 -3.99
N ARG A 10 19.49 1.20 -2.93
CA ARG A 10 19.18 1.51 -1.53
C ARG A 10 19.27 3.00 -1.20
N GLU A 11 20.40 3.63 -1.51
CA GLU A 11 20.61 5.04 -1.17
C GLU A 11 19.62 5.95 -1.91
N ARG A 12 19.40 5.70 -3.20
CA ARG A 12 18.43 6.45 -4.01
C ARG A 12 17.01 6.32 -3.48
N LEU A 13 16.60 5.12 -3.05
CA LEU A 13 15.30 4.89 -2.45
C LEU A 13 15.19 5.58 -1.08
N ALA A 14 16.26 5.58 -0.28
CA ALA A 14 16.29 6.26 1.00
C ALA A 14 16.21 7.80 0.84
N ASP A 15 16.90 8.36 -0.14
CA ASP A 15 16.79 9.78 -0.52
C ASP A 15 15.39 10.14 -0.98
N LEU A 16 14.78 9.29 -1.82
CA LEU A 16 13.42 9.48 -2.30
C LEU A 16 12.41 9.46 -1.14
N LEU A 17 12.54 8.53 -0.21
CA LEU A 17 11.71 8.47 1.01
C LEU A 17 11.85 9.75 1.84
N ARG A 18 13.09 10.18 2.11
CA ARG A 18 13.35 11.44 2.85
C ARG A 18 12.73 12.64 2.15
N THR A 19 12.87 12.71 0.83
CA THR A 19 12.33 13.80 0.01
C THR A 19 10.81 13.82 0.06
N ARG A 20 10.14 12.68 -0.15
CA ARG A 20 8.68 12.58 -0.09
C ARG A 20 8.15 12.88 1.31
N HIS A 21 8.84 12.40 2.34
CA HIS A 21 8.48 12.70 3.74
C HIS A 21 8.59 14.20 4.04
N ALA A 22 9.66 14.87 3.60
CA ALA A 22 9.83 16.31 3.82
C ALA A 22 8.78 17.17 3.11
N ALA A 23 8.14 16.66 2.04
CA ALA A 23 7.08 17.35 1.33
C ALA A 23 5.70 17.25 2.02
N VAL A 24 5.54 16.36 3.01
CA VAL A 24 4.28 16.17 3.72
C VAL A 24 4.11 17.26 4.78
N ALA A 25 3.07 18.09 4.64
CA ALA A 25 2.73 19.10 5.63
C ALA A 25 1.98 18.48 6.83
N PRO A 26 2.20 18.95 8.06
CA PRO A 26 1.40 18.55 9.22
C PRO A 26 -0.09 18.80 9.00
N ARG A 27 -0.94 17.96 9.59
CA ARG A 27 -2.40 18.14 9.55
C ARG A 27 -3.03 17.79 10.89
N SER A 28 -4.24 18.28 11.11
CA SER A 28 -5.01 18.10 12.36
C SER A 28 -6.28 17.26 12.19
N ARG A 29 -6.56 16.78 10.99
CA ARG A 29 -7.76 15.97 10.68
C ARG A 29 -7.34 14.66 10.04
N PHE A 30 -7.95 13.58 10.50
CA PHE A 30 -7.72 12.21 10.08
C PHE A 30 -9.06 11.55 9.74
N GLY A 31 -9.04 10.58 8.84
CA GLY A 31 -10.18 9.72 8.56
C GLY A 31 -10.07 8.40 9.32
N LEU A 32 -11.18 7.68 9.44
CA LEU A 32 -11.14 6.27 9.80
C LEU A 32 -10.79 5.48 8.53
N VAL A 33 -9.69 4.75 8.56
CA VAL A 33 -9.24 3.89 7.45
C VAL A 33 -9.29 2.44 7.89
N HIS A 34 -9.51 1.54 6.93
CA HIS A 34 -9.49 0.09 7.13
C HIS A 34 -8.06 -0.45 7.23
N GLY A 35 -7.13 0.18 6.53
CA GLY A 35 -5.71 -0.17 6.50
C GLY A 35 -5.34 -1.20 5.43
N GLU A 36 -6.29 -2.04 5.03
CA GLU A 36 -6.08 -3.11 4.03
C GLU A 36 -7.33 -3.30 3.13
N LEU A 37 -8.14 -2.27 2.85
CA LEU A 37 -9.42 -2.48 2.15
C LEU A 37 -9.23 -3.09 0.74
N GLY A 38 -9.88 -4.24 0.52
CA GLY A 38 -9.93 -4.95 -0.75
C GLY A 38 -11.36 -5.45 -1.03
N PRO A 39 -11.64 -5.91 -2.25
CA PRO A 39 -12.96 -6.46 -2.59
C PRO A 39 -13.34 -7.69 -1.74
N ASP A 40 -12.35 -8.42 -1.28
CA ASP A 40 -12.40 -9.55 -0.35
C ASP A 40 -12.71 -9.15 1.11
N HIS A 41 -12.64 -7.87 1.44
CA HIS A 41 -12.97 -7.33 2.77
C HIS A 41 -14.35 -6.66 2.82
N VAL A 42 -15.12 -6.77 1.74
CA VAL A 42 -16.50 -6.28 1.66
C VAL A 42 -17.44 -7.45 1.40
N LEU A 43 -18.37 -7.68 2.30
CA LEU A 43 -19.50 -8.58 2.10
C LEU A 43 -20.76 -7.77 1.80
N VAL A 44 -21.73 -8.37 1.11
CA VAL A 44 -23.08 -7.81 1.00
C VAL A 44 -23.98 -8.65 1.91
N ASP A 45 -24.59 -7.99 2.89
CA ASP A 45 -25.54 -8.65 3.78
C ASP A 45 -26.75 -9.15 2.98
N ALA A 46 -27.10 -10.44 3.17
CA ALA A 46 -28.12 -11.09 2.34
C ALA A 46 -29.54 -10.60 2.66
N ASP A 47 -29.78 -10.08 3.86
CA ASP A 47 -31.10 -9.66 4.32
C ASP A 47 -31.31 -8.15 4.11
N LEU A 48 -30.26 -7.36 4.29
CA LEU A 48 -30.30 -5.90 4.25
C LEU A 48 -29.83 -5.30 2.91
N ASP A 49 -29.15 -6.07 2.06
CA ASP A 49 -28.51 -5.59 0.82
C ASP A 49 -27.53 -4.42 1.08
N GLU A 50 -26.88 -4.44 2.26
CA GLU A 50 -25.93 -3.43 2.71
C GLU A 50 -24.49 -3.96 2.70
N PRO A 51 -23.49 -3.11 2.34
CA PRO A 51 -22.10 -3.51 2.42
C PRO A 51 -21.61 -3.59 3.87
N VAL A 52 -20.94 -4.67 4.22
CA VAL A 52 -20.31 -4.92 5.53
C VAL A 52 -18.81 -5.05 5.35
N LEU A 53 -18.04 -4.31 6.16
CA LEU A 53 -16.58 -4.41 6.20
C LEU A 53 -16.15 -5.47 7.23
N ILE A 54 -15.20 -6.33 6.85
CA ILE A 54 -14.62 -7.39 7.68
C ILE A 54 -13.09 -7.28 7.70
N ASP A 55 -12.41 -8.07 8.54
CA ASP A 55 -10.95 -8.05 8.65
C ASP A 55 -10.42 -6.66 9.10
N ILE A 56 -10.99 -6.18 10.22
CA ILE A 56 -10.83 -4.82 10.74
C ILE A 56 -9.59 -4.62 11.63
N GLU A 57 -8.67 -5.57 11.66
CA GLU A 57 -7.46 -5.58 12.50
C GLU A 57 -6.52 -4.41 12.14
N GLY A 58 -6.59 -3.92 10.90
CA GLY A 58 -5.85 -2.76 10.41
C GLY A 58 -6.53 -1.41 10.66
N VAL A 59 -7.75 -1.39 11.22
CA VAL A 59 -8.55 -0.16 11.35
C VAL A 59 -7.87 0.85 12.27
N MET A 60 -7.74 2.09 11.80
CA MET A 60 -7.13 3.18 12.55
C MET A 60 -7.66 4.55 12.13
N SER A 61 -7.51 5.55 13.02
CA SER A 61 -7.64 6.95 12.63
C SER A 61 -6.33 7.44 12.03
N PHE A 62 -6.29 7.66 10.72
CA PHE A 62 -5.07 8.02 10.00
C PHE A 62 -5.34 8.88 8.75
N ASP A 63 -4.29 9.18 8.00
CA ASP A 63 -4.38 9.86 6.71
C ASP A 63 -5.14 8.99 5.71
N VAL A 64 -6.22 9.53 5.13
CA VAL A 64 -7.03 8.79 4.14
C VAL A 64 -6.20 8.36 2.93
N GLU A 65 -5.18 9.14 2.57
CA GLU A 65 -4.26 8.82 1.47
C GLU A 65 -3.52 7.50 1.68
N TRP A 66 -3.41 6.99 2.92
CA TRP A 66 -2.90 5.65 3.20
C TRP A 66 -3.81 4.57 2.61
N GLU A 67 -5.12 4.69 2.85
CA GLU A 67 -6.12 3.78 2.27
C GLU A 67 -6.14 3.90 0.75
N HIS A 68 -6.12 5.13 0.21
CA HIS A 68 -6.16 5.33 -1.23
C HIS A 68 -4.93 4.75 -1.95
N ALA A 69 -3.74 4.81 -1.35
CA ALA A 69 -2.56 4.15 -1.91
C ALA A 69 -2.75 2.62 -2.01
N PHE A 70 -3.45 2.02 -1.05
CA PHE A 70 -3.77 0.59 -1.08
C PHE A 70 -4.92 0.27 -2.05
N LEU A 71 -5.97 1.10 -2.11
CA LEU A 71 -7.07 0.95 -3.05
C LEU A 71 -6.61 1.02 -4.51
N GLU A 72 -5.69 1.92 -4.85
CA GLU A 72 -5.10 1.99 -6.19
C GLU A 72 -4.43 0.68 -6.60
N LEU A 73 -3.69 0.09 -5.67
CA LEU A 73 -3.04 -1.19 -5.86
C LEU A 73 -4.06 -2.33 -6.04
N ARG A 74 -5.09 -2.39 -5.19
CA ARG A 74 -6.07 -3.49 -5.15
C ARG A 74 -7.08 -3.43 -6.30
N PHE A 75 -7.50 -2.25 -6.71
CA PHE A 75 -8.58 -2.06 -7.69
C PHE A 75 -8.10 -1.67 -9.09
N GLY A 76 -6.83 -1.26 -9.25
CA GLY A 76 -6.25 -0.95 -10.56
C GLY A 76 -7.13 0.02 -11.37
N PRO A 77 -7.56 -0.33 -12.61
CA PRO A 77 -8.44 0.52 -13.41
C PRO A 77 -9.78 0.88 -12.74
N HIS A 78 -10.27 0.05 -11.81
CA HIS A 78 -11.50 0.31 -11.07
C HIS A 78 -11.32 1.34 -9.94
N TYR A 79 -10.08 1.71 -9.59
CA TYR A 79 -9.81 2.76 -8.61
C TYR A 79 -10.51 4.10 -8.93
N ARG A 80 -10.81 4.37 -10.20
CA ARG A 80 -11.55 5.55 -10.64
C ARG A 80 -12.87 5.79 -9.89
N HIS A 81 -13.48 4.74 -9.33
CA HIS A 81 -14.71 4.83 -8.53
C HIS A 81 -14.48 5.35 -7.11
N PHE A 82 -13.23 5.32 -6.63
CA PHE A 82 -12.80 5.81 -5.32
C PHE A 82 -11.96 7.09 -5.41
N ALA A 83 -11.70 7.59 -6.61
CA ALA A 83 -10.82 8.76 -6.78
C ALA A 83 -11.43 10.00 -6.13
N ASP A 84 -10.67 10.65 -5.24
CA ASP A 84 -11.05 11.89 -4.58
C ASP A 84 -10.06 13.01 -5.00
N PRO A 85 -10.53 14.10 -5.64
CA PRO A 85 -9.69 15.22 -6.02
C PRO A 85 -9.12 16.02 -4.83
N GLY A 86 -9.64 15.80 -3.61
CA GLY A 86 -9.19 16.44 -2.37
C GLY A 86 -7.99 15.78 -1.70
N LEU A 87 -7.50 14.64 -2.20
CA LEU A 87 -6.36 13.93 -1.63
C LEU A 87 -5.07 14.75 -1.74
N ASP A 88 -4.25 14.72 -0.69
CA ASP A 88 -2.93 15.35 -0.71
C ASP A 88 -1.95 14.53 -1.57
N PRO A 89 -1.48 15.08 -2.71
CA PRO A 89 -0.60 14.35 -3.62
C PRO A 89 0.77 14.03 -3.01
N ALA A 90 1.27 14.83 -2.06
CA ALA A 90 2.55 14.57 -1.41
C ALA A 90 2.45 13.35 -0.48
N ARG A 91 1.35 13.26 0.28
CA ARG A 91 1.05 12.10 1.13
C ARG A 91 0.84 10.85 0.30
N LEU A 92 0.05 10.94 -0.76
CA LEU A 92 -0.21 9.80 -1.65
C LEU A 92 1.08 9.29 -2.30
N ALA A 93 1.97 10.19 -2.73
CA ALA A 93 3.28 9.80 -3.25
C ALA A 93 4.14 9.07 -2.20
N LEU A 94 4.16 9.56 -0.94
CA LEU A 94 4.88 8.89 0.14
C LEU A 94 4.28 7.50 0.42
N TYR A 95 2.97 7.41 0.61
CA TYR A 95 2.31 6.16 1.00
C TYR A 95 2.33 5.11 -0.10
N ARG A 96 2.24 5.47 -1.38
CA ARG A 96 2.47 4.50 -2.48
C ARG A 96 3.82 3.81 -2.36
N LEU A 97 4.89 4.58 -2.14
CA LEU A 97 6.23 4.01 -1.98
C LEU A 97 6.33 3.14 -0.71
N ALA A 98 5.74 3.60 0.39
CA ALA A 98 5.68 2.83 1.63
C ALA A 98 4.93 1.49 1.45
N THR A 99 3.80 1.50 0.75
CA THR A 99 2.99 0.31 0.43
C THR A 99 3.76 -0.69 -0.44
N TYR A 100 4.45 -0.23 -1.48
CA TYR A 100 5.24 -1.16 -2.29
C TYR A 100 6.40 -1.76 -1.50
N LEU A 101 7.09 -0.96 -0.68
CA LEU A 101 8.15 -1.47 0.19
C LEU A 101 7.63 -2.45 1.24
N SER A 102 6.45 -2.19 1.83
CA SER A 102 5.84 -3.11 2.81
C SER A 102 5.44 -4.43 2.17
N LEU A 103 4.96 -4.42 0.93
CA LEU A 103 4.63 -5.62 0.14
C LEU A 103 5.86 -6.32 -0.46
N VAL A 104 7.06 -5.75 -0.32
CA VAL A 104 8.31 -6.50 -0.48
C VAL A 104 8.69 -7.12 0.87
N ALA A 105 8.75 -6.31 1.92
CA ALA A 105 9.27 -6.73 3.22
C ALA A 105 8.39 -7.78 3.93
N GLY A 106 7.07 -7.61 3.93
CA GLY A 106 6.10 -8.49 4.57
C GLY A 106 6.14 -9.91 3.99
N PRO A 107 5.92 -10.08 2.68
CA PRO A 107 6.02 -11.38 2.02
C PRO A 107 7.39 -12.05 2.18
N LEU A 108 8.50 -11.30 2.13
CA LEU A 108 9.83 -11.86 2.41
C LEU A 108 9.96 -12.39 3.85
N ARG A 109 9.32 -11.75 4.83
CA ARG A 109 9.27 -12.27 6.21
C ARG A 109 8.40 -13.52 6.30
N LEU A 110 7.26 -13.58 5.61
CA LEU A 110 6.43 -14.79 5.56
C LEU A 110 7.19 -15.97 4.92
N LEU A 111 7.99 -15.70 3.89
CA LEU A 111 8.84 -16.69 3.24
C LEU A 111 9.99 -17.21 4.11
N ASP A 112 10.33 -16.56 5.23
CA ASP A 112 11.25 -17.13 6.23
C ASP A 112 10.61 -18.26 7.04
N GLY A 113 9.29 -18.26 7.14
CA GLY A 113 8.52 -19.33 7.78
C GLY A 113 8.07 -20.40 6.80
N ASP A 114 7.14 -21.22 7.26
CA ASP A 114 6.47 -22.31 6.54
C ASP A 114 5.18 -21.85 5.82
N PHE A 115 5.05 -20.54 5.53
CA PHE A 115 3.85 -19.95 4.97
C PHE A 115 3.34 -20.75 3.75
N PRO A 116 2.06 -21.18 3.73
CA PRO A 116 1.50 -21.89 2.59
C PRO A 116 1.44 -20.97 1.36
N HIS A 117 1.41 -21.51 0.15
CA HIS A 117 1.34 -20.70 -1.09
C HIS A 117 2.54 -19.76 -1.34
N ARG A 118 3.75 -20.21 -1.02
CA ARG A 118 5.03 -19.47 -1.21
C ARG A 118 5.17 -18.81 -2.60
N ALA A 119 4.72 -19.47 -3.67
CA ALA A 119 4.78 -18.92 -5.02
C ALA A 119 4.06 -17.57 -5.14
N GLY A 120 2.86 -17.45 -4.54
CA GLY A 120 2.11 -16.20 -4.53
C GLY A 120 2.83 -15.09 -3.76
N MET A 121 3.52 -15.43 -2.66
CA MET A 121 4.34 -14.46 -1.93
C MET A 121 5.52 -13.96 -2.78
N VAL A 122 6.16 -14.85 -3.56
CA VAL A 122 7.23 -14.46 -4.49
C VAL A 122 6.70 -13.53 -5.59
N ASP A 123 5.53 -13.82 -6.15
CA ASP A 123 4.91 -12.97 -7.16
C ASP A 123 4.60 -11.56 -6.62
N ILE A 124 4.10 -11.47 -5.38
CA ILE A 124 3.86 -10.19 -4.70
C ILE A 124 5.19 -9.43 -4.52
N VAL A 125 6.27 -10.10 -4.09
CA VAL A 125 7.59 -9.48 -3.95
C VAL A 125 8.05 -8.91 -5.29
N GLU A 126 8.04 -9.72 -6.35
CA GLU A 126 8.56 -9.34 -7.66
C GLU A 126 7.83 -8.15 -8.26
N GLN A 127 6.49 -8.15 -8.20
CA GLN A 127 5.68 -7.03 -8.69
C GLN A 127 5.97 -5.74 -7.91
N ASN A 128 6.12 -5.82 -6.58
CA ASN A 128 6.33 -4.64 -5.76
C ASN A 128 7.78 -4.16 -5.76
N VAL A 129 8.75 -5.01 -6.07
CA VAL A 129 10.12 -4.59 -6.42
C VAL A 129 10.10 -3.73 -7.68
N ALA A 130 9.42 -4.20 -8.74
CA ALA A 130 9.31 -3.43 -9.98
C ALA A 130 8.62 -2.07 -9.77
N ARG A 131 7.50 -2.05 -9.04
CA ARG A 131 6.79 -0.81 -8.69
C ARG A 131 7.64 0.14 -7.85
N THR A 132 8.36 -0.38 -6.86
CA THR A 132 9.27 0.40 -6.00
C THR A 132 10.36 1.07 -6.83
N LEU A 133 11.03 0.31 -7.71
CA LEU A 133 12.11 0.85 -8.55
C LEU A 133 11.59 1.85 -9.58
N ALA A 134 10.39 1.65 -10.11
CA ALA A 134 9.73 2.61 -11.00
C ALA A 134 9.37 3.95 -10.33
N GLN A 135 9.43 4.04 -8.99
CA GLN A 135 9.25 5.31 -8.28
C GLN A 135 10.49 6.22 -8.33
N LEU A 136 11.66 5.66 -8.67
CA LEU A 136 12.89 6.44 -8.75
C LEU A 136 12.85 7.36 -9.97
N PRO A 137 13.32 8.62 -9.85
CA PRO A 137 13.53 9.46 -11.01
C PRO A 137 14.55 8.80 -11.94
N GLY A 138 14.32 8.97 -13.25
CA GLY A 138 15.20 8.52 -14.33
C GLY A 138 16.56 9.21 -14.32
#